data_AF-A0A172U6H9-F1
#
_entry.id   AF-A0A172U6H9-F1
#
_cell.length_a   1.000
_cell.length_b   1.000
_cell.length_c   1.000
_cell.angle_alpha   90.00
_cell.angle_beta   90.00
_cell.angle_gamma   90.00
#
_symmetry.space_group_name_H-M   'P 1'
#
loop_
_entity.id
_entity.type
_entity.pdbx_description
1 polymer ?
#
loop_
_entity_poly.entity_id
_entity_poly.type
_entity_poly.pdbx_seq_one_letter_code
_entity_poly.pdbx_strand_id
1 'polypeptide(L)'
;MKNPRKKKPATHSPRTDTQVSVGWSGPLPPPAALQQFDATIENGAERILKMAETEQAARLAREAEAIKYELAKFEAIRQDNRRGQWLGFIIALSAVAAASITAYFGAHPSVSIALVGVPILGIVKAIINSRSDR
;
A
#
# COMPACT_ATOMS: atom_id res chain seq x y z
N MET A 1 -28.68 29.62 -75.17
CA MET A 1 -28.76 29.46 -73.71
C MET A 1 -27.60 28.60 -73.23
N LYS A 2 -26.84 29.12 -72.25
CA LYS A 2 -25.65 28.51 -71.64
C LYS A 2 -26.02 27.28 -70.81
N ASN A 3 -25.19 26.23 -70.80
CA ASN A 3 -24.82 25.57 -69.53
C ASN A 3 -23.52 24.74 -69.64
N PRO A 4 -22.68 24.68 -68.59
CA PRO A 4 -21.23 24.51 -68.69
C PRO A 4 -20.76 23.06 -68.50
N ARG A 5 -19.56 22.77 -69.03
CA ARG A 5 -18.79 21.55 -68.77
C ARG A 5 -18.52 21.42 -67.26
N LYS A 6 -19.15 20.44 -66.60
CA LYS A 6 -18.79 20.03 -65.23
C LYS A 6 -17.40 19.37 -65.25
N LYS A 7 -16.42 20.01 -64.59
CA LYS A 7 -15.10 19.43 -64.32
C LYS A 7 -15.26 18.24 -63.36
N LYS A 8 -14.68 17.10 -63.71
CA LYS A 8 -14.58 15.93 -62.82
C LYS A 8 -13.63 16.28 -61.66
N PRO A 9 -14.02 16.05 -60.38
CA PRO A 9 -13.12 16.26 -59.26
C PRO A 9 -12.03 15.18 -59.25
N ALA A 10 -10.78 15.59 -59.01
CA ALA A 10 -9.66 14.70 -58.84
C ALA A 10 -9.82 13.90 -57.54
N THR A 11 -9.83 12.58 -57.65
CA THR A 11 -9.83 11.64 -56.53
C THR A 11 -8.48 11.70 -55.82
N HIS A 12 -8.39 12.43 -54.71
CA HIS A 12 -7.29 12.28 -53.76
C HIS A 12 -7.54 10.97 -52.98
N SER A 13 -6.79 9.91 -53.31
CA SER A 13 -6.78 8.69 -52.50
C SER A 13 -6.03 9.01 -51.20
N PRO A 14 -6.64 8.84 -50.01
CA PRO A 14 -5.91 8.97 -48.77
C PRO A 14 -4.88 7.84 -48.70
N ARG A 15 -3.59 8.19 -48.66
CA ARG A 15 -2.54 7.22 -48.32
C ARG A 15 -2.75 6.85 -46.87
N THR A 16 -3.27 5.64 -46.63
CA THR A 16 -3.30 5.05 -45.29
C THR A 16 -1.88 4.63 -44.95
N ASP A 17 -1.09 5.53 -44.37
CA ASP A 17 0.20 5.16 -43.77
C ASP A 17 -0.09 4.21 -42.60
N THR A 18 0.17 2.92 -42.84
CA THR A 18 -0.01 1.88 -41.82
C THR A 18 1.20 1.91 -40.91
N GLN A 19 1.07 2.56 -39.75
CA GLN A 19 2.09 2.55 -38.72
C GLN A 19 2.15 1.16 -38.07
N VAL A 20 3.20 0.39 -38.35
CA VAL A 20 3.47 -0.88 -37.68
C VAL A 20 4.19 -0.58 -36.37
N SER A 21 3.50 -0.70 -35.24
CA SER A 21 4.13 -0.68 -33.91
C SER A 21 4.53 -2.10 -33.51
N VAL A 22 5.81 -2.30 -33.20
CA VAL A 22 6.28 -3.54 -32.57
C VAL A 22 6.51 -3.24 -31.10
N GLY A 23 5.67 -3.82 -30.24
CA GLY A 23 5.80 -3.76 -28.80
C GLY A 23 5.98 -5.17 -28.24
N TRP A 24 6.78 -5.31 -27.19
CA TRP A 24 6.84 -6.53 -26.39
C TRP A 24 6.42 -6.22 -24.96
N SER A 25 5.97 -7.25 -24.26
CA SER A 25 5.59 -7.16 -22.86
C SER A 25 6.68 -7.80 -22.01
N GLY A 26 7.20 -7.05 -21.05
CA GLY A 26 8.24 -7.48 -20.12
C GLY A 26 9.59 -6.79 -20.32
N PRO A 27 10.52 -6.99 -19.37
CA PRO A 27 11.80 -6.28 -19.34
C PRO A 27 12.78 -6.75 -20.41
N LEU A 28 12.48 -7.87 -21.10
CA LEU A 28 13.34 -8.46 -22.11
C LEU A 28 12.65 -8.50 -23.46
N PRO A 29 13.34 -8.08 -24.54
CA PRO A 29 12.86 -8.28 -25.89
C PRO A 29 12.86 -9.76 -26.27
N PRO A 30 12.05 -10.17 -27.26
CA PRO A 30 12.02 -11.56 -27.70
C PRO A 30 13.40 -11.99 -28.25
N PRO A 31 13.74 -13.29 -28.19
CA PRO A 31 15.06 -13.80 -28.57
C PRO A 31 15.52 -13.39 -29.98
N ALA A 32 14.59 -13.36 -30.94
CA ALA A 32 14.87 -12.92 -32.31
C ALA A 32 15.28 -11.44 -32.39
N ALA A 33 14.70 -10.58 -31.54
CA ALA A 33 15.07 -9.17 -31.47
C ALA A 33 16.40 -8.97 -30.72
N LEU A 34 16.70 -9.77 -29.69
CA LEU A 34 18.00 -9.75 -29.01
C LEU A 34 19.16 -10.01 -29.98
N GLN A 35 19.01 -10.97 -30.90
CA GLN A 35 20.02 -11.22 -31.94
C GLN A 35 20.20 -10.02 -32.88
N GLN A 36 19.12 -9.30 -33.21
CA GLN A 36 19.19 -8.10 -34.04
C GLN A 36 19.90 -6.95 -33.32
N PHE A 37 19.72 -6.82 -31.99
CA PHE A 37 20.46 -5.85 -31.20
C PHE A 37 21.96 -6.12 -31.21
N ASP A 38 22.38 -7.38 -31.10
CA ASP A 38 23.79 -7.76 -31.13
C ASP A 38 24.43 -7.54 -32.52
N ALA A 39 23.66 -7.75 -33.58
CA ALA A 39 24.09 -7.46 -34.95
C ALA A 39 24.21 -5.95 -35.25
N THR A 40 23.51 -5.10 -34.50
CA THR A 40 23.47 -3.64 -34.72
C THR A 40 24.41 -2.90 -33.79
N ILE A 41 24.54 -3.38 -32.55
CA ILE A 41 25.32 -2.78 -31.47
C ILE A 41 26.19 -3.89 -30.90
N GLU A 42 27.49 -3.62 -30.81
CA GLU A 42 28.42 -4.57 -30.21
C GLU A 42 28.00 -4.95 -28.77
N ASN A 43 27.90 -6.26 -28.52
CA ASN A 43 27.41 -6.84 -27.26
C ASN A 43 26.03 -6.30 -26.84
N GLY A 44 25.17 -5.94 -27.81
CA GLY A 44 23.86 -5.35 -27.58
C GLY A 44 22.94 -6.26 -26.76
N ALA A 45 22.95 -7.57 -27.02
CA ALA A 45 22.12 -8.53 -26.28
C ALA A 45 22.53 -8.61 -24.81
N GLU A 46 23.84 -8.73 -24.53
CA GLU A 46 24.40 -8.79 -23.18
C GLU A 46 24.08 -7.53 -22.37
N ARG A 47 24.21 -6.35 -22.99
CA ARG A 47 23.90 -5.07 -22.34
C ARG A 47 22.44 -4.96 -21.95
N ILE A 48 21.52 -5.49 -22.75
CA ILE A 48 20.08 -5.53 -22.46
C ILE A 48 19.79 -6.50 -21.31
N LEU A 49 20.37 -7.71 -21.33
CA LEU A 49 20.24 -8.68 -20.25
C LEU A 49 20.73 -8.11 -18.92
N LYS A 50 21.94 -7.52 -18.93
CA LYS A 50 22.51 -6.87 -17.75
C LYS A 50 21.65 -5.72 -17.22
N MET A 51 21.01 -4.96 -18.11
CA MET A 51 20.07 -3.91 -17.71
C MET A 51 18.86 -4.51 -16.99
N ALA A 52 18.26 -5.56 -17.56
CA ALA A 52 17.12 -6.24 -16.96
C ALA A 52 17.47 -6.88 -15.60
N GLU A 53 18.64 -7.50 -15.48
CA GLU A 53 19.15 -8.05 -14.21
C GLU A 53 19.35 -6.96 -13.16
N THR A 54 19.96 -5.83 -13.55
CA THR A 54 20.19 -4.70 -12.65
C THR A 54 18.86 -4.12 -12.17
N GLU A 55 17.87 -3.99 -13.05
CA GLU A 55 16.54 -3.53 -12.69
C GLU A 55 15.82 -4.51 -11.76
N GLN A 56 15.89 -5.81 -12.04
CA GLN A 56 15.33 -6.85 -11.16
C GLN A 56 15.99 -6.84 -9.78
N ALA A 57 17.31 -6.73 -9.71
CA ALA A 57 18.05 -6.63 -8.44
C ALA A 57 17.63 -5.39 -7.65
N ALA A 58 17.50 -4.23 -8.32
CA ALA A 58 17.02 -3.00 -7.69
C ALA A 58 15.58 -3.12 -7.18
N ARG A 59 14.70 -3.78 -7.95
CA ARG A 59 13.32 -4.08 -7.53
C ARG A 59 13.30 -4.97 -6.29
N LEU A 60 14.04 -6.09 -6.31
CA LEU A 60 14.12 -7.02 -5.18
C LEU A 60 14.68 -6.34 -3.92
N ALA A 61 15.67 -5.47 -4.07
CA ALA A 61 16.22 -4.68 -2.96
C ALA A 61 15.15 -3.78 -2.32
N ARG A 62 14.38 -3.04 -3.13
CA ARG A 62 13.29 -2.19 -2.65
C ARG A 62 12.17 -3.00 -1.98
N GLU A 63 11.81 -4.15 -2.54
CA GLU A 63 10.81 -5.04 -1.95
C GLU A 63 11.28 -5.59 -0.60
N ALA A 64 12.56 -5.98 -0.50
CA ALA A 64 13.16 -6.42 0.77
C ALA A 64 13.21 -5.31 1.81
N GLU A 65 13.54 -4.07 1.42
CA GLU A 65 13.51 -2.90 2.31
C GLU A 65 12.09 -2.59 2.79
N ALA A 66 11.10 -2.64 1.89
CA ALA A 66 9.70 -2.43 2.25
C ALA A 66 9.22 -3.47 3.27
N ILE A 67 9.55 -4.74 3.07
CA ILE A 67 9.22 -5.81 4.04
C ILE A 67 9.88 -5.56 5.39
N LYS A 68 11.16 -5.19 5.42
CA LYS A 68 11.87 -4.87 6.67
C LYS A 68 11.21 -3.71 7.42
N TYR A 69 10.80 -2.67 6.70
CA TYR A 69 10.13 -1.52 7.28
C TYR A 69 8.76 -1.90 7.88
N GLU A 70 7.96 -2.69 7.15
CA GLU A 70 6.66 -3.17 7.65
C GLU A 70 6.82 -4.04 8.91
N LEU A 71 7.83 -4.92 8.95
CA LEU A 71 8.12 -5.73 10.14
C LEU A 71 8.50 -4.85 11.34
N ALA A 72 9.42 -3.89 11.15
CA ALA A 72 9.84 -2.98 12.22
C ALA A 72 8.66 -2.13 12.75
N LYS A 73 7.79 -1.66 11.85
CA LYS A 73 6.58 -0.93 12.20
C LYS A 73 5.61 -1.80 13.01
N PHE A 74 5.40 -3.04 12.61
CA PHE A 74 4.56 -3.99 13.33
C PHE A 74 5.09 -4.26 14.75
N GLU A 75 6.40 -4.43 14.89
CA GLU A 75 7.05 -4.60 16.19
C GLU A 75 6.87 -3.38 17.10
N ALA A 76 7.06 -2.17 16.57
CA ALA A 76 6.84 -0.92 17.30
C ALA A 76 5.38 -0.80 17.78
N ILE A 77 4.41 -1.02 16.88
CA ILE A 77 2.98 -1.00 17.23
C ILE A 77 2.68 -2.04 18.31
N ARG A 78 3.25 -3.24 18.21
CA ARG A 78 3.06 -4.30 19.20
C ARG A 78 3.62 -3.89 20.56
N GLN A 79 4.78 -3.24 20.60
CA GLN A 79 5.38 -2.76 21.84
C GLN A 79 4.54 -1.66 22.48
N ASP A 80 4.04 -0.70 21.71
CA ASP A 80 3.19 0.37 22.21
C ASP A 80 1.84 -0.14 22.69
N ASN A 81 1.23 -1.09 21.96
CA ASN A 81 0.01 -1.78 22.42
C ASN A 81 0.25 -2.51 23.74
N ARG A 82 1.40 -3.17 23.91
CA ARG A 82 1.73 -3.85 25.17
C ARG A 82 1.86 -2.86 26.33
N ARG A 83 2.51 -1.71 26.10
CA ARG A 83 2.63 -0.64 27.11
C ARG A 83 1.26 -0.05 27.45
N GLY A 84 0.43 0.23 26.45
CA GLY A 84 -0.93 0.72 26.63
C GLY A 84 -1.82 -0.24 27.43
N GLN A 85 -1.71 -1.56 27.15
CA GLN A 85 -2.42 -2.59 27.92
C GLN A 85 -1.99 -2.62 29.39
N TRP A 86 -0.69 -2.53 29.68
CA TRP A 86 -0.19 -2.50 31.05
C TRP A 86 -0.64 -1.24 31.80
N LEU A 87 -0.55 -0.07 31.17
CA LEU A 87 -1.04 1.18 31.75
C LEU A 87 -2.55 1.12 32.01
N GLY A 88 -3.32 0.62 31.04
CA GLY A 88 -4.77 0.41 31.19
C GLY A 88 -5.11 -0.57 32.33
N PHE A 89 -4.34 -1.65 32.48
CA PHE A 89 -4.51 -2.60 33.57
C PHE A 89 -4.23 -1.96 34.93
N ILE A 90 -3.15 -1.18 35.07
CA ILE A 90 -2.80 -0.49 36.32
C ILE A 90 -3.89 0.53 36.69
N ILE A 91 -4.41 1.30 35.73
CA ILE A 91 -5.49 2.27 35.95
C ILE A 91 -6.80 1.56 36.33
N ALA A 92 -7.13 0.45 35.68
CA ALA A 92 -8.32 -0.32 36.02
C ALA A 92 -8.21 -0.90 37.44
N LEU A 93 -7.04 -1.45 37.79
CA LEU A 93 -6.78 -2.01 39.12
C LEU A 93 -6.84 -0.92 40.21
N SER A 94 -6.26 0.25 39.96
CA SER A 94 -6.29 1.36 40.92
C SER A 94 -7.71 1.91 41.11
N ALA A 95 -8.51 1.98 40.05
CA ALA A 95 -9.91 2.39 40.13
C ALA A 95 -10.77 1.41 40.95
N VAL A 96 -10.56 0.10 40.75
CA VAL A 96 -11.24 -0.93 41.56
C VAL A 96 -10.80 -0.85 43.03
N ALA A 97 -9.49 -0.72 43.29
CA ALA A 97 -8.98 -0.58 44.66
C ALA A 97 -9.54 0.68 45.35
N ALA A 98 -9.56 1.82 44.66
CA ALA A 98 -10.14 3.05 45.17
C ALA A 98 -11.63 2.88 45.50
N ALA A 99 -12.41 2.24 44.61
CA ALA A 99 -13.83 2.00 44.83
C ALA A 99 -14.09 1.04 46.01
N SER A 100 -13.24 0.01 46.20
CA SER A 100 -13.31 -0.87 47.36
C SER A 100 -13.00 -0.13 48.67
N ILE A 101 -11.98 0.74 48.66
CA ILE A 101 -11.62 1.57 49.82
C ILE A 101 -12.75 2.54 50.16
N THR A 102 -13.32 3.25 49.18
CA THR A 102 -14.41 4.21 49.43
C THR A 102 -15.67 3.49 49.93
N ALA A 103 -15.97 2.30 49.41
CA ALA A 103 -17.07 1.48 49.91
C ALA A 103 -16.82 1.02 51.36
N TYR A 104 -15.60 0.62 51.71
CA TYR A 104 -15.25 0.19 53.07
C TYR A 104 -15.39 1.32 54.11
N PHE A 105 -14.98 2.54 53.76
CA PHE A 105 -15.12 3.71 54.65
C PHE A 105 -16.54 4.31 54.69
N GLY A 106 -17.53 3.67 54.04
CA GLY A 106 -18.93 4.12 54.08
C GLY A 106 -19.20 5.40 53.28
N ALA A 107 -18.37 5.70 52.27
CA ALA A 107 -18.63 6.83 51.38
C ALA A 107 -19.94 6.64 50.61
N HIS A 108 -20.53 7.74 50.13
CA HIS A 108 -21.77 7.68 49.37
C HIS A 108 -21.63 6.76 48.14
N PRO A 109 -22.56 5.80 47.91
CA PRO A 109 -22.41 4.76 46.89
C PRO A 109 -22.14 5.28 45.47
N SER A 110 -22.63 6.48 45.15
CA SER A 110 -22.39 7.11 43.85
C SER A 110 -20.91 7.31 43.53
N VAL A 111 -20.05 7.53 44.54
CA VAL A 111 -18.61 7.73 44.35
C VAL A 111 -17.96 6.43 43.89
N SER A 112 -18.24 5.31 44.58
CA SER A 112 -17.72 4.00 44.20
C SER A 112 -18.23 3.54 42.83
N ILE A 113 -19.51 3.81 42.51
CA ILE A 113 -20.10 3.50 41.19
C ILE A 113 -19.41 4.32 40.10
N ALA A 114 -19.18 5.62 40.32
CA ALA A 114 -18.51 6.48 39.34
C ALA A 114 -17.06 6.06 39.07
N LEU A 115 -16.31 5.70 40.13
CA LEU A 115 -14.92 5.25 40.03
C LEU A 115 -14.75 4.00 39.17
N VAL A 116 -15.69 3.05 39.25
CA VAL A 116 -15.65 1.81 38.45
C VAL A 116 -16.31 1.98 37.09
N GLY A 117 -17.38 2.77 37.01
CA GLY A 117 -18.18 2.94 35.79
C GLY A 117 -17.40 3.58 34.64
N VAL A 118 -16.62 4.63 34.91
CA VAL A 118 -15.86 5.35 33.88
C VAL A 118 -14.81 4.44 33.19
N PRO A 119 -13.94 3.71 33.93
CA PRO A 119 -13.02 2.74 33.33
C PRO A 119 -13.71 1.63 32.53
N ILE A 120 -14.82 1.07 33.04
CA ILE A 120 -15.55 0.00 32.34
C ILE A 120 -16.08 0.48 30.99
N LEU A 121 -16.69 1.66 30.95
CA LEU A 121 -17.18 2.24 29.69
C LEU A 121 -16.03 2.49 28.70
N GLY A 122 -14.88 2.94 29.20
CA GLY A 122 -13.66 3.07 28.40
C GLY A 122 -13.21 1.75 27.78
N ILE A 123 -13.21 0.66 28.56
CA ILE A 123 -12.86 -0.69 28.09
C ILE A 123 -13.86 -1.19 27.04
N VAL A 124 -15.17 -1.03 27.28
CA VAL A 124 -16.21 -1.42 26.32
C VAL A 124 -16.03 -0.69 25.00
N LYS A 125 -15.82 0.64 25.04
CA LYS A 125 -15.58 1.45 23.84
C LYS A 125 -14.31 0.99 23.10
N ALA A 126 -13.23 0.71 23.82
CA ALA A 126 -11.99 0.22 23.22
C ALA A 126 -12.18 -1.15 22.53
N ILE A 127 -12.96 -2.06 23.12
CA ILE A 127 -13.27 -3.36 22.53
C ILE A 127 -14.10 -3.20 21.25
N ILE A 128 -15.13 -2.34 21.27
CA ILE A 128 -15.97 -2.08 20.09
C ILE A 128 -15.11 -1.50 18.95
N ASN A 129 -14.29 -0.49 19.23
CA ASN A 129 -13.42 0.11 18.22
C ASN A 129 -12.39 -0.89 17.67
N SER A 130 -11.83 -1.74 18.53
CA SER A 130 -10.87 -2.78 18.11
C SER A 130 -11.44 -3.84 17.17
N ARG A 131 -12.78 -4.02 17.14
CA ARG A 131 -13.46 -4.92 16.21
C ARG A 131 -13.80 -4.27 14.88
N SER A 132 -13.92 -2.94 14.86
CA SER A 132 -14.22 -2.18 13.64
C SER A 132 -13.00 -1.98 12.75
N ASP A 133 -11.80 -2.05 13.31
CA ASP A 133 -10.52 -1.89 12.59
C ASP A 133 -9.95 -3.22 12.07
N ARG A 134 -10.71 -4.34 12.16
CA ARG A 134 -10.36 -5.65 11.56
C ARG A 134 -11.30 -5.95 10.41
#